data_AF-A0A8J7LT96-F1
#
_entry.id   AF-A0A8J7LT96-F1
#
_cell.length_a   1.000
_cell.length_b   1.000
_cell.length_c   1.000
_cell.angle_alpha   90.00
_cell.angle_beta   90.00
_cell.angle_gamma   90.00
#
_symmetry.space_group_name_H-M   'P 1'
#
loop_
_entity.id
_entity.type
_entity.pdbx_description
1 polymer ?
#
loop_
_entity_poly.entity_id
_entity_poly.type
_entity_poly.pdbx_seq_one_letter_code
_entity_poly.pdbx_strand_id
1 'polypeptide(L)' 'MSDTLRLIVKDYGWVHTSLGLVGNILFFVGSVLFLPAFDAYQTLSVWLFIVGSFLMLVGAIGELGVKIVDARR' A
#
# COMPACT_ATOMS: atom_id res chain seq x y z
N MET A 1 24.74 12.06 -11.21
CA MET A 1 23.56 11.16 -11.28
C MET A 1 22.76 11.25 -9.99
N SER A 2 22.41 12.48 -9.57
CA SER A 2 22.14 12.78 -8.14
C SER A 2 20.78 13.45 -7.90
N ASP A 3 20.20 14.07 -8.94
CA ASP A 3 18.96 14.85 -8.80
C ASP A 3 17.71 14.07 -9.21
N THR A 4 17.80 13.17 -10.20
CA THR A 4 16.65 12.40 -10.69
C THR A 4 16.13 11.38 -9.66
N LEU A 5 17.05 10.69 -8.97
CA LEU A 5 16.70 9.81 -7.85
C LEU A 5 16.10 10.59 -6.67
N ARG A 6 16.50 11.85 -6.49
CA ARG A 6 16.01 12.71 -5.41
C ARG A 6 14.57 13.16 -5.66
N LEU A 7 14.24 13.53 -6.90
CA LEU A 7 12.88 13.87 -7.35
C LEU A 7 11.94 12.65 -7.24
N ILE A 8 12.39 11.47 -7.70
CA ILE A 8 11.55 10.25 -7.69
C ILE A 8 11.37 9.68 -6.28
N VAL A 9 12.34 9.81 -5.38
CA VAL A 9 12.25 9.23 -4.03
C VAL A 9 11.62 10.22 -3.03
N LYS A 10 11.88 11.52 -3.17
CA LYS A 10 11.47 12.54 -2.18
C LYS A 10 10.24 13.35 -2.57
N ASP A 11 10.08 13.72 -3.84
CA ASP A 11 8.87 14.42 -4.30
C ASP A 11 7.69 13.46 -4.53
N TYR A 12 7.96 12.18 -4.79
CA TYR A 12 6.96 11.12 -4.93
C TYR A 12 6.75 10.28 -3.66
N GLY A 13 7.33 10.67 -2.51
CA GLY A 13 7.11 9.94 -1.25
C GLY A 13 5.63 9.83 -0.85
N TRP A 14 4.83 10.82 -1.26
CA TRP A 14 3.37 10.78 -1.10
C TRP A 14 2.73 9.61 -1.84
N VAL A 15 3.30 9.13 -2.94
CA VAL A 15 2.72 8.05 -3.72
C VAL A 15 2.78 6.74 -2.96
N HIS A 16 3.94 6.32 -2.43
CA HIS A 16 3.99 5.06 -1.68
C HIS A 16 3.15 5.12 -0.39
N THR A 17 3.07 6.28 0.27
CA THR A 17 2.27 6.47 1.48
C THR A 17 0.77 6.44 1.17
N SER A 18 0.35 7.11 0.09
CA SER A 18 -1.05 7.08 -0.37
C SER A 18 -1.46 5.68 -0.79
N LEU A 19 -0.58 4.96 -1.49
CA LEU A 19 -0.81 3.61 -1.98
C LEU A 19 -0.91 2.62 -0.81
N GLY A 20 -0.04 2.77 0.19
CA GLY A 20 -0.14 2.05 1.46
C GLY A 20 -1.46 2.35 2.20
N LEU A 21 -1.87 3.62 2.29
CA LEU A 21 -3.10 4.01 2.98
C LEU A 21 -4.35 3.46 2.28
N VAL A 22 -4.43 3.61 0.96
CA VAL A 22 -5.53 3.05 0.15
C VAL A 22 -5.58 1.53 0.29
N GLY A 23 -4.40 0.88 0.26
CA GLY A 23 -4.29 -0.55 0.50
C GLY A 23 -4.84 -0.98 1.86
N ASN A 24 -4.48 -0.26 2.93
CA ASN A 24 -4.97 -0.53 4.28
C ASN A 24 -6.50 -0.39 4.38
N ILE A 25 -7.08 0.63 3.75
CA ILE A 25 -8.53 0.84 3.74
C ILE A 25 -9.23 -0.32 3.01
N LEU A 26 -8.76 -0.70 1.83
CA LEU A 26 -9.32 -1.81 1.05
C LEU A 26 -9.21 -3.14 1.81
N PHE A 27 -8.05 -3.39 2.42
CA PHE A 27 -7.81 -4.57 3.25
C PHE A 27 -8.77 -4.61 4.45
N PHE A 28 -8.94 -3.49 5.14
CA PHE A 28 -9.85 -3.39 6.29
C PHE A 28 -11.30 -3.63 5.88
N VAL A 29 -11.78 -2.99 4.82
CA VAL A 29 -13.15 -3.18 4.30
C VAL A 29 -13.35 -4.62 3.85
N GLY A 30 -12.41 -5.19 3.10
CA GLY A 30 -12.45 -6.60 2.70
C GLY A 30 -12.51 -7.55 3.91
N SER A 31 -11.76 -7.24 4.97
CA SER A 31 -11.76 -8.00 6.22
C SER A 31 -13.10 -7.92 6.96
N VAL A 32 -13.76 -6.77 6.97
CA VAL A 32 -15.12 -6.63 7.54
C VAL A 32 -16.14 -7.44 6.74
N LEU A 33 -16.03 -7.44 5.41
CA LEU A 33 -16.92 -8.20 4.54
C LEU A 33 -16.68 -9.73 4.59
N PHE A 34 -15.67 -10.22 5.31
CA PHE A 34 -15.53 -11.65 5.63
C PHE A 34 -16.43 -12.11 6.77
N LEU A 35 -17.10 -11.19 7.48
CA LEU A 35 -18.02 -11.57 8.55
C LEU A 35 -19.20 -12.39 7.99
N PRO A 36 -19.71 -13.39 8.72
CA PRO A 36 -20.82 -14.25 8.25
C PRO A 36 -22.08 -13.47 7.85
N ALA A 37 -22.28 -12.26 8.40
CA ALA A 37 -23.38 -11.38 8.04
C ALA A 37 -23.36 -10.90 6.57
N PHE A 38 -22.21 -11.01 5.89
CA PHE A 38 -21.98 -10.54 4.52
C PHE A 38 -21.60 -11.66 3.55
N ASP A 39 -21.98 -12.91 3.82
CA ASP A 39 -21.60 -14.09 3.04
C ASP A 39 -21.87 -13.94 1.52
N ALA A 40 -22.94 -13.24 1.14
CA ALA A 40 -23.26 -12.93 -0.26
C ALA A 40 -22.17 -12.13 -1.01
N TYR A 41 -21.29 -11.43 -0.28
CA TYR A 41 -20.22 -10.59 -0.83
C TYR A 41 -18.84 -11.25 -0.76
N GLN A 42 -18.75 -12.53 -0.40
CA GLN A 42 -17.47 -13.20 -0.11
C GLN A 42 -16.44 -13.08 -1.26
N THR A 43 -16.86 -13.21 -2.51
CA THR A 43 -15.96 -13.03 -3.67
C THR A 43 -15.40 -11.61 -3.74
N LEU A 44 -16.23 -10.59 -3.48
CA LEU A 44 -15.79 -9.20 -3.44
C LEU A 44 -14.81 -8.97 -2.27
N SER A 45 -15.11 -9.54 -1.09
CA SER A 45 -14.25 -9.48 0.11
C SER A 45 -12.84 -10.00 -0.18
N VAL A 46 -12.74 -11.14 -0.87
CA VAL A 46 -11.46 -11.74 -1.27
C VAL A 46 -10.67 -10.81 -2.18
N TRP A 47 -11.31 -10.23 -3.20
CA TRP A 47 -10.62 -9.30 -4.11
C TRP A 47 -10.18 -8.01 -3.43
N LEU A 48 -11.01 -7.43 -2.56
CA LEU A 48 -10.63 -6.27 -1.75
C LEU A 48 -9.44 -6.58 -0.83
N PHE A 49 -9.40 -7.77 -0.26
CA PHE A 49 -8.29 -8.23 0.57
C PHE A 49 -7.00 -8.41 -0.24
N ILE A 50 -7.07 -9.06 -1.42
CA ILE A 50 -5.92 -9.28 -2.31
C ILE A 50 -5.37 -7.93 -2.80
N VAL A 51 -6.23 -7.06 -3.33
CA VAL A 51 -5.80 -5.76 -3.84
C VAL A 51 -5.30 -4.88 -2.70
N GLY A 52 -6.01 -4.84 -1.58
CA GLY A 52 -5.61 -4.06 -0.41
C GLY A 52 -4.24 -4.45 0.12
N SER A 53 -4.02 -5.75 0.36
CA SER A 53 -2.73 -6.28 0.84
C SER A 53 -1.59 -6.06 -0.16
N PHE A 54 -1.86 -6.18 -1.47
CA PHE A 54 -0.86 -5.89 -2.50
C PHE A 54 -0.43 -4.42 -2.50
N LEU A 55 -1.39 -3.48 -2.42
CA LEU A 55 -1.08 -2.06 -2.35
C LEU A 55 -0.32 -1.69 -1.06
N MET A 56 -0.67 -2.30 0.07
CA MET A 56 0.10 -2.16 1.32
C MET A 56 1.56 -2.61 1.16
N LEU A 57 1.78 -3.75 0.51
CA LEU A 57 3.11 -4.28 0.24
C LEU A 57 3.93 -3.32 -0.63
N VAL A 58 3.35 -2.82 -1.72
CA VAL A 58 4.02 -1.86 -2.61
C VAL A 58 4.34 -0.56 -1.87
N GLY A 59 3.40 -0.04 -1.05
CA GLY A 59 3.63 1.13 -0.21
C GLY A 59 4.79 0.93 0.78
N ALA A 60 4.83 -0.22 1.45
CA ALA A 60 5.90 -0.56 2.39
C ALA A 60 7.27 -0.69 1.71
N ILE A 61 7.34 -1.32 0.52
CA ILE A 61 8.58 -1.41 -0.26
C ILE A 61 9.08 -0.02 -0.65
N GLY A 62 8.18 0.87 -1.10
CA GLY A 62 8.52 2.25 -1.41
C GLY A 62 9.11 2.99 -0.22
N GLU A 63 8.46 2.90 0.95
CA GLU A 63 8.93 3.54 2.18
C GLU A 63 10.27 2.96 2.67
N LEU A 64 10.46 1.65 2.58
CA LEU A 64 11.75 1.01 2.87
C LEU A 64 12.86 1.50 1.94
N GLY A 65 12.56 1.67 0.65
CA GLY A 65 13.48 2.24 -0.33
C GLY A 65 13.96 3.64 0.07
N VAL A 66 13.04 4.53 0.48
CA VAL A 66 13.38 5.87 0.97
C VAL A 66 14.30 5.78 2.19
N LYS A 67 13.93 4.96 3.19
CA LYS A 67 14.71 4.81 4.44
C LYS A 67 16.13 4.32 4.17
N ILE A 68 16.32 3.37 3.24
CA ILE A 68 17.64 2.84 2.88
C ILE A 68 18.49 3.91 2.18
N VAL A 69 17.89 4.71 1.30
CA VAL A 69 18.61 5.82 0.61
C VAL A 69 19.04 6.89 1.61
N ASP A 70 18.16 7.24 2.55
CA ASP A 70 18.47 8.22 3.60
C ASP A 70 19.53 7.69 4.59
N ALA A 71 19.51 6.39 4.94
CA ALA A 71 20.48 5.79 5.87
C ALA A 71 21.89 5.57 5.28
N ARG A 72 22.04 5.62 3.95
CA ARG A 72 23.36 5.57 3.28
C ARG A 72 24.01 6.94 3.13
N ARG A 73 23.39 8.01 3.62
CA ARG A 73 23.97 9.35 3.76
C ARG A 73 24.49 9.57 5.17
#